data_AF-A0A3M1UKA5-F1
#
_entry.id   AF-A0A3M1UKA5-F1
#
_cell.length_a   1.000
_cell.length_b   1.000
_cell.length_c   1.000
_cell.angle_alpha   90.00
_cell.angle_beta   90.00
_cell.angle_gamma   90.00
#
_symmetry.space_group_name_H-M   'P 1'
#
loop_
_entity.id
_entity.type
_entity.pdbx_description
1 polymer ?
#
loop_
_entity_poly.entity_id
_entity_poly.type
_entity_poly.pdbx_seq_one_letter_code
_entity_poly.pdbx_strand_id
1 'polypeptide(L)'
;MTYLVATGTAVPAHRYAQAELAAFMIEAHGFSGQRAARSLRLLYEKTRIRYRHSVLPDFGPNGKKELFEAGALPLVEDRMHIYQREVLPLALSAAQQCVAHFHQQQGPLDLQEITHLITVSCTGQHAPGLEITLAEA
;
A
#
# COMPACT_ATOMS: atom_id res chain seq x y z
N MET A 1 27.66 -15.45 10.05
CA MET A 1 26.47 -15.05 10.82
C MET A 1 25.84 -13.87 10.10
N THR A 2 24.51 -13.81 10.00
CA THR A 2 23.79 -12.79 9.22
C THR A 2 23.17 -11.76 10.15
N TYR A 3 23.23 -10.48 9.77
CA TYR A 3 22.72 -9.37 10.58
C TYR A 3 21.83 -8.45 9.75
N LEU A 4 20.84 -7.83 10.40
CA LEU A 4 20.08 -6.72 9.85
C LEU A 4 20.82 -5.42 10.15
N VAL A 5 21.28 -4.73 9.11
CA VAL A 5 22.17 -3.56 9.25
C VAL A 5 21.46 -2.22 9.07
N ALA A 6 20.30 -2.20 8.41
CA ALA A 6 19.47 -1.01 8.22
C ALA A 6 18.03 -1.40 7.87
N THR A 7 17.08 -0.48 8.08
CA THR A 7 15.68 -0.62 7.66
C THR A 7 15.13 0.69 7.11
N GLY A 8 14.21 0.58 6.15
CA GLY A 8 13.44 1.67 5.58
C GLY A 8 12.01 1.23 5.29
N THR A 9 11.08 2.17 5.35
CA THR A 9 9.65 1.95 5.19
C THR A 9 9.02 3.11 4.40
N ALA A 10 8.04 2.80 3.57
CA ALA A 10 7.24 3.81 2.90
C ALA A 10 5.76 3.44 3.00
N VAL A 11 4.91 4.46 3.09
CA VAL A 11 3.46 4.33 3.02
C VAL A 11 2.90 5.26 1.95
N PRO A 12 1.81 4.88 1.29
CA PRO A 12 1.14 5.75 0.32
C PRO A 12 0.66 7.10 0.90
N ALA A 13 0.47 8.07 0.01
CA ALA A 13 0.13 9.45 0.38
C ALA A 13 -1.27 9.60 0.99
N HIS A 14 -2.27 8.86 0.51
CA HIS A 14 -3.62 8.99 1.05
C HIS A 14 -3.74 8.28 2.38
N ARG A 15 -4.28 9.00 3.37
CA ARG A 15 -4.48 8.51 4.73
C ARG A 15 -5.94 8.72 5.13
N TYR A 16 -6.59 7.64 5.54
CA TYR A 16 -8.01 7.65 5.88
C TYR A 16 -8.20 7.25 7.32
N ALA A 17 -9.09 7.96 8.02
CA ALA A 17 -9.56 7.53 9.32
C ALA A 17 -10.34 6.22 9.17
N GLN A 18 -10.23 5.36 10.17
CA GLN A 18 -10.92 4.07 10.17
C GLN A 18 -12.44 4.22 10.00
N ALA A 19 -13.04 5.30 10.53
CA ALA A 19 -14.47 5.58 10.38
C ALA A 19 -14.88 5.94 8.93
N GLU A 20 -14.02 6.62 8.17
CA GLU A 20 -14.27 6.95 6.75
C GLU A 20 -14.31 5.68 5.90
N LEU A 21 -13.34 4.78 6.13
CA LEU A 21 -13.29 3.47 5.47
C LEU A 21 -14.51 2.61 5.83
N ALA A 22 -15.00 2.69 7.07
CA ALA A 22 -16.21 1.98 7.48
C ALA A 22 -17.43 2.49 6.71
N ALA A 23 -17.57 3.81 6.58
CA ALA A 23 -18.66 4.41 5.82
C ALA A 23 -18.62 4.01 4.34
N PHE A 24 -17.44 4.11 3.72
CA PHE A 24 -17.23 3.67 2.34
C PHE A 24 -17.61 2.20 2.14
N MET A 25 -17.17 1.29 3.01
CA MET A 25 -17.45 -0.14 2.86
C MET A 25 -18.93 -0.49 3.03
N ILE A 26 -19.64 0.22 3.92
CA ILE A 26 -21.09 0.04 4.10
C ILE A 26 -21.84 0.43 2.84
N GLU A 27 -21.44 1.56 2.23
CA GLU A 27 -22.01 2.06 0.98
C GLU A 27 -21.68 1.11 -0.19
N ALA A 28 -20.40 0.78 -0.38
CA ALA A 28 -19.92 -0.03 -1.49
C ALA A 28 -20.52 -1.44 -1.53
N HIS A 29 -20.84 -2.02 -0.37
CA HIS A 29 -21.45 -3.35 -0.28
C HIS A 29 -22.98 -3.31 -0.22
N GLY A 30 -23.60 -2.13 -0.35
CA GLY A 30 -25.04 -1.98 -0.38
C GLY A 30 -25.73 -2.58 0.85
N PHE A 31 -25.11 -2.50 2.04
CA PHE A 31 -25.69 -3.05 3.25
C PHE A 31 -26.97 -2.28 3.64
N SER A 32 -28.09 -2.72 3.07
CA SER A 32 -29.44 -2.16 3.23
C SER A 32 -30.08 -2.51 4.58
N GLY A 33 -29.55 -3.53 5.28
CA GLY A 33 -29.99 -3.92 6.61
C GLY A 33 -29.24 -3.19 7.74
N GLN A 34 -29.98 -2.55 8.66
CA GLN A 34 -29.41 -1.83 9.81
C GLN A 34 -28.44 -2.69 10.65
N ARG A 35 -28.68 -4.01 10.75
CA ARG A 35 -27.82 -4.93 11.52
C ARG A 35 -26.44 -5.10 10.90
N ALA A 36 -26.35 -5.35 9.59
CA ALA A 36 -25.08 -5.60 8.91
C ALA A 36 -24.19 -4.35 8.94
N ALA A 37 -24.77 -3.19 8.64
CA ALA A 37 -24.08 -1.91 8.74
C ALA A 37 -23.57 -1.63 10.17
N ARG A 38 -24.39 -1.87 11.21
CA ARG A 38 -23.98 -1.70 12.60
C ARG A 38 -22.83 -2.65 12.99
N SER A 39 -22.90 -3.91 12.60
CA SER A 39 -21.84 -4.89 12.86
C SER A 39 -20.52 -4.49 12.19
N LEU A 40 -20.57 -3.98 10.94
CA LEU A 40 -19.37 -3.53 10.24
C LEU A 40 -18.73 -2.30 10.92
N ARG A 41 -19.54 -1.33 11.36
CA ARG A 41 -19.03 -0.17 12.14
C ARG A 41 -18.33 -0.62 13.41
N LEU A 42 -18.98 -1.48 14.19
CA LEU A 42 -18.41 -2.01 15.43
C LEU A 42 -17.11 -2.79 15.15
N LEU A 43 -17.06 -3.60 14.10
CA LEU A 43 -15.84 -4.30 13.70
C LEU A 43 -14.71 -3.30 13.42
N TYR A 44 -14.98 -2.26 12.62
CA TYR A 44 -14.00 -1.23 12.28
C TYR A 44 -13.51 -0.46 13.51
N GLU A 45 -14.39 -0.14 14.45
CA GLU A 45 -14.04 0.54 15.71
C GLU A 45 -13.17 -0.32 16.64
N LYS A 46 -13.34 -1.65 16.62
CA LYS A 46 -12.64 -2.57 17.52
C LYS A 46 -11.29 -3.06 17.00
N THR A 47 -10.87 -2.66 15.79
CA THR A 47 -9.56 -3.06 15.22
C THR A 47 -8.36 -2.39 15.91
N ARG A 48 -8.57 -1.33 16.70
CA ARG A 48 -7.52 -0.43 17.23
C ARG A 48 -6.69 0.27 16.15
N ILE A 49 -7.18 0.29 14.91
CA ILE A 49 -6.56 1.04 13.81
C ILE A 49 -7.14 2.46 13.82
N ARG A 50 -6.27 3.47 13.96
CA ARG A 50 -6.69 4.87 13.84
C ARG A 50 -6.80 5.30 12.38
N TYR A 51 -5.79 4.94 11.58
CA TYR A 51 -5.68 5.32 10.18
C TYR A 51 -5.12 4.17 9.34
N ARG A 52 -5.49 4.13 8.06
CA ARG A 52 -4.83 3.31 7.04
C ARG A 52 -4.37 4.17 5.88
N HIS A 53 -3.29 3.75 5.25
CA HIS A 53 -2.78 4.36 4.04
C HIS A 53 -3.27 3.60 2.81
N SER A 54 -3.49 4.32 1.71
CA SER A 54 -3.82 3.74 0.43
C SER A 54 -3.20 4.55 -0.71
N VAL A 55 -2.88 3.87 -1.80
CA VAL A 55 -2.56 4.52 -3.09
C VAL A 55 -3.81 5.08 -3.75
N LEU A 56 -5.00 4.62 -3.33
CA LEU A 56 -6.26 5.04 -3.92
C LEU A 56 -6.81 6.31 -3.24
N PRO A 57 -7.24 7.30 -4.03
CA PRO A 57 -7.98 8.46 -3.56
C PRO A 57 -9.47 8.17 -3.22
N ASP A 58 -9.96 6.95 -3.47
CA ASP A 58 -11.38 6.58 -3.54
C ASP A 58 -12.19 6.70 -2.24
N PHE A 59 -11.53 6.65 -1.09
CA PHE A 59 -12.18 6.39 0.20
C PHE A 59 -12.60 7.64 0.98
N GLY A 60 -12.22 8.83 0.51
CA GLY A 60 -12.62 10.09 1.11
C GLY A 60 -14.00 10.55 0.63
N PRO A 61 -14.69 11.44 1.38
CA PRO A 61 -16.01 11.97 1.00
C PRO A 61 -16.02 12.71 -0.34
N ASN A 62 -14.88 13.26 -0.77
CA ASN A 62 -14.67 13.89 -2.08
C ASN A 62 -13.57 13.17 -2.90
N GLY A 63 -13.33 11.89 -2.61
CA GLY A 63 -12.32 11.11 -3.30
C GLY A 63 -12.64 11.00 -4.79
N LYS A 64 -11.69 11.37 -5.66
CA LYS A 64 -11.78 11.09 -7.09
C LYS A 64 -11.82 9.57 -7.23
N LYS A 65 -12.92 9.01 -7.73
CA LYS A 65 -13.06 7.57 -7.92
C LYS A 65 -12.12 7.13 -9.03
N GLU A 66 -11.19 6.25 -8.68
CA GLU A 66 -10.20 5.71 -9.60
C GLU A 66 -10.41 4.21 -9.85
N LEU A 67 -10.79 3.45 -8.82
CA LEU A 67 -10.97 1.99 -8.93
C LEU A 67 -12.37 1.53 -8.54
N PHE A 68 -12.92 2.09 -7.46
CA PHE A 68 -14.21 1.67 -6.92
C PHE A 68 -15.33 2.61 -7.38
N GLU A 69 -15.99 2.22 -8.47
CA GLU A 69 -17.21 2.85 -8.95
C GLU A 69 -18.46 2.33 -8.23
N ALA A 70 -19.54 3.11 -8.23
CA ALA A 70 -20.77 2.75 -7.54
C ALA A 70 -21.43 1.53 -8.21
N GLY A 71 -21.65 0.47 -7.43
CA GLY A 71 -22.39 -0.73 -7.87
C GLY A 71 -21.59 -1.75 -8.68
N ALA A 72 -20.28 -1.54 -8.88
CA ALA A 72 -19.41 -2.48 -9.57
C ALA A 72 -18.19 -2.85 -8.72
N LEU A 73 -17.80 -4.12 -8.76
CA LEU A 73 -16.51 -4.55 -8.24
C LEU A 73 -15.46 -4.35 -9.34
N PRO A 74 -14.27 -3.81 -9.00
CA PRO A 74 -13.22 -3.58 -9.99
C PRO A 74 -12.73 -4.88 -10.60
N LEU A 75 -12.36 -4.83 -11.87
CA LEU A 75 -11.78 -5.98 -12.54
C LEU A 75 -10.37 -6.25 -12.01
N VAL A 76 -9.91 -7.49 -12.16
CA VAL A 76 -8.55 -7.86 -11.77
C VAL A 76 -7.52 -7.06 -12.57
N GLU A 77 -7.79 -6.77 -13.84
CA GLU A 77 -6.91 -5.98 -14.71
C GLU A 77 -6.71 -4.54 -14.20
N ASP A 78 -7.78 -3.84 -13.81
CA ASP A 78 -7.70 -2.48 -13.26
C ASP A 78 -6.86 -2.45 -11.98
N ARG A 79 -7.05 -3.46 -11.12
CA ARG A 79 -6.28 -3.63 -9.88
C ARG A 79 -4.79 -3.84 -10.18
N MET A 80 -4.46 -4.62 -11.22
CA MET A 80 -3.07 -4.87 -11.62
C MET A 80 -2.42 -3.64 -12.26
N HIS A 81 -3.18 -2.85 -13.03
CA HIS A 81 -2.68 -1.60 -13.60
C HIS A 81 -2.28 -0.60 -12.51
N ILE A 82 -3.12 -0.45 -11.46
CA ILE A 82 -2.79 0.39 -10.30
C ILE A 82 -1.59 -0.17 -9.54
N TYR A 83 -1.53 -1.48 -9.30
CA TYR A 83 -0.37 -2.10 -8.66
C TYR A 83 0.92 -1.80 -9.43
N GLN A 84 0.94 -2.02 -10.75
CA GLN A 84 2.11 -1.79 -11.59
C GLN A 84 2.57 -0.34 -11.55
N ARG A 85 1.64 0.62 -11.56
CA ARG A 85 1.95 2.05 -11.48
C ARG A 85 2.54 2.46 -10.12
N GLU A 86 2.00 1.91 -9.04
CA GLU A 86 2.26 2.41 -7.68
C GLU A 86 3.37 1.66 -6.93
N VAL A 87 3.67 0.42 -7.33
CA VAL A 87 4.59 -0.43 -6.57
C VAL A 87 6.03 0.08 -6.59
N LEU A 88 6.52 0.53 -7.75
CA LEU A 88 7.91 0.99 -7.91
C LEU A 88 8.20 2.27 -7.10
N PRO A 89 7.39 3.34 -7.18
CA PRO A 89 7.60 4.53 -6.35
C PRO A 89 7.64 4.24 -4.84
N LEU A 90 6.76 3.35 -4.36
CA LEU A 90 6.73 2.95 -2.95
C LEU A 90 7.98 2.16 -2.55
N ALA A 91 8.40 1.21 -3.39
CA ALA A 91 9.59 0.41 -3.15
C ALA A 91 10.87 1.26 -3.15
N LEU A 92 11.00 2.19 -4.12
CA LEU A 92 12.10 3.14 -4.18
C LEU A 92 12.16 4.02 -2.93
N SER A 93 11.02 4.56 -2.48
CA SER A 93 10.97 5.38 -1.26
C SER A 93 11.45 4.61 -0.02
N ALA A 94 11.02 3.35 0.13
CA ALA A 94 11.46 2.50 1.24
C ALA A 94 12.96 2.15 1.14
N ALA A 95 13.45 1.83 -0.07
CA ALA A 95 14.85 1.50 -0.32
C ALA A 95 15.76 2.71 -0.08
N GLN A 96 15.39 3.89 -0.56
CA GLN A 96 16.10 5.15 -0.33
C GLN A 96 16.16 5.50 1.16
N GLN A 97 15.06 5.31 1.91
CA GLN A 97 15.08 5.49 3.36
C GLN A 97 16.03 4.49 4.04
N CYS A 98 16.05 3.23 3.59
CA CYS A 98 16.95 2.20 4.12
C CYS A 98 18.43 2.56 3.88
N VAL A 99 18.78 2.97 2.65
CA VAL A 99 20.14 3.40 2.29
C VAL A 99 20.56 4.63 3.09
N ALA A 100 19.68 5.62 3.25
CA ALA A 100 19.96 6.78 4.08
C ALA A 100 20.22 6.40 5.54
N HIS A 101 19.45 5.46 6.10
CA HIS A 101 19.67 4.95 7.44
C HIS A 101 21.00 4.19 7.57
N PHE A 102 21.34 3.38 6.57
CA PHE A 102 22.64 2.71 6.52
C PHE A 102 23.78 3.73 6.51
N HIS A 103 23.69 4.76 5.65
CA HIS A 103 24.68 5.85 5.58
C HIS A 103 24.93 6.52 6.94
N GLN A 104 23.86 6.71 7.72
CA GLN A 104 23.96 7.31 9.06
C GLN A 104 24.60 6.39 10.11
N GLN A 105 24.44 5.07 9.99
CA GLN A 105 24.87 4.12 11.02
C GLN A 105 26.20 3.41 10.71
N GLN A 106 26.47 3.14 9.44
CA GLN A 106 27.58 2.30 8.98
C GLN A 106 28.56 3.05 8.07
N GLY A 107 28.19 4.24 7.58
CA GLY A 107 28.96 5.01 6.60
C GLY A 107 28.44 4.83 5.17
N PRO A 108 29.09 5.47 4.18
CA PRO A 108 28.60 5.48 2.80
C PRO A 108 28.52 4.05 2.24
N LEU A 109 27.37 3.73 1.65
CA LEU A 109 27.12 2.51 0.90
C LEU A 109 27.23 2.82 -0.59
N ASP A 110 28.09 2.08 -1.28
CA ASP A 110 28.03 1.97 -2.74
C ASP A 110 26.97 0.92 -3.10
N LEU A 111 25.96 1.33 -3.89
CA LEU A 111 24.88 0.42 -4.30
C LEU A 111 25.41 -0.75 -5.14
N GLN A 112 26.56 -0.62 -5.79
CA GLN A 112 27.22 -1.72 -6.52
C GLN A 112 27.69 -2.86 -5.60
N GLU A 113 27.80 -2.63 -4.29
CA GLU A 113 28.13 -3.68 -3.31
C GLU A 113 26.92 -4.58 -2.98
N ILE A 114 25.70 -4.16 -3.33
CA ILE A 114 24.50 -4.96 -3.14
C ILE A 114 24.50 -6.11 -4.15
N THR A 115 24.74 -7.33 -3.66
CA THR A 115 24.85 -8.52 -4.52
C THR A 115 23.52 -9.17 -4.86
N HIS A 116 22.50 -8.99 -4.02
CA HIS A 116 21.20 -9.66 -4.16
C HIS A 116 20.07 -8.72 -3.78
N LEU A 117 19.01 -8.72 -4.61
CA LEU A 117 17.74 -8.08 -4.32
C LEU A 117 16.65 -9.14 -4.20
N ILE A 118 15.95 -9.17 -3.07
CA ILE A 118 14.88 -10.13 -2.80
C ILE A 118 13.60 -9.36 -2.54
N THR A 119 12.61 -9.51 -3.43
CA THR A 119 11.29 -8.86 -3.29
C THR A 119 10.20 -9.89 -3.01
N VAL A 120 9.20 -9.49 -2.22
CA VAL A 120 8.02 -10.32 -1.92
C VAL A 120 6.76 -9.45 -1.98
N SER A 121 5.73 -9.92 -2.68
CA SER A 121 4.40 -9.28 -2.71
C SER A 121 3.31 -10.33 -2.84
N CYS A 122 2.24 -10.16 -2.05
CA CYS A 122 1.01 -10.95 -2.17
C CYS A 122 -0.16 -10.16 -2.78
N THR A 123 0.09 -8.93 -3.26
CA THR A 123 -0.98 -8.00 -3.69
C THR A 123 -1.22 -8.05 -5.20
N GLY A 124 -0.15 -8.17 -5.98
CA GLY A 124 -0.19 -8.14 -7.45
C GLY A 124 1.09 -8.70 -8.07
N GLN A 125 1.04 -8.96 -9.37
CA GLN A 125 2.15 -9.50 -10.15
C GLN A 125 2.22 -8.79 -11.51
N HIS A 126 3.43 -8.56 -12.00
CA HIS A 126 3.72 -7.99 -13.31
C HIS A 126 5.01 -8.62 -13.85
N ALA A 127 5.20 -8.60 -15.17
CA ALA A 127 6.40 -9.10 -15.83
C ALA A 127 6.88 -8.04 -16.85
N PRO A 128 8.12 -7.50 -16.73
CA PRO A 128 9.12 -7.76 -15.68
C PRO A 128 8.62 -7.45 -14.26
N GLY A 129 9.14 -8.17 -13.25
CA GLY A 129 8.71 -8.00 -11.87
C GLY A 129 9.29 -6.76 -11.17
N LEU A 130 8.88 -6.56 -9.93
CA LEU A 130 9.38 -5.45 -9.11
C LEU A 130 10.89 -5.54 -8.90
N GLU A 131 11.41 -6.75 -8.74
CA GLU A 131 12.84 -7.01 -8.57
C GLU A 131 13.69 -6.47 -9.72
N ILE A 132 13.23 -6.61 -10.96
CA ILE A 132 13.96 -6.10 -12.13
C ILE A 132 13.84 -4.58 -12.19
N THR A 133 12.60 -4.08 -12.13
CA THR A 133 12.33 -2.63 -12.25
C THR A 133 12.96 -1.80 -11.14
N LEU A 134 13.07 -2.34 -9.92
CA LEU A 134 13.74 -1.67 -8.80
C LEU A 134 15.26 -1.71 -8.92
N ALA A 135 15.84 -2.78 -9.47
CA ALA A 135 17.29 -2.86 -9.67
C ALA A 135 17.79 -1.93 -10.78
N GLU A 136 16.93 -1.62 -11.76
CA GLU A 136 17.26 -0.75 -12.91
C GLU A 136 17.00 0.75 -12.66
N ALA A 137 16.24 1.09 -11.61
CA ALA A 137 15.82 2.46 -11.28
C ALA A 137 16.88 3.23 -10.48
#